data_AF-V5YMH7-F1
#
_entry.id   AF-V5YMH7-F1
#
_cell.length_a   1.000
_cell.length_b   1.000
_cell.length_c   1.000
_cell.angle_alpha   90.00
_cell.angle_beta   90.00
_cell.angle_gamma   90.00
#
_symmetry.space_group_name_H-M   'P 1'
#
loop_
_entity.id
_entity.type
_entity.pdbx_description
1 polymer ?
#
loop_
_entity_poly.entity_id
_entity_poly.type
_entity_poly.pdbx_seq_one_letter_code
_entity_poly.pdbx_strand_id
1 'polypeptide(L)'
;MKFLIVLALVGAAVAYTPLSSGDADVVRSAWDKVKHSEVDILAAVFSAHPDIQAKFPAFVGKDLDSIKGSAAFALHATRIVSFVSEVLALAGNSATVPAIKTLVNQLGQNHKNRGVTKDQFNEFRASLTSYVSGHAPWGDNVAAAWNHALDNVYEIIFSNLDGHPVA
;
A
#
# COMPACT_ATOMS: atom_id res chain seq x y z
N MET A 1 18.76 -15.17 -46.58
CA MET A 1 17.70 -14.14 -46.70
C MET A 1 16.83 -14.32 -45.46
N LYS A 2 16.91 -13.41 -44.47
CA LYS A 2 15.88 -12.40 -44.15
C LYS A 2 14.51 -13.09 -43.95
N PHE A 3 13.94 -13.21 -42.75
CA PHE A 3 13.26 -12.16 -41.96
C PHE A 3 13.29 -12.56 -40.46
N LEU A 4 13.90 -11.81 -39.54
CA LEU A 4 13.30 -10.73 -38.74
C LEU A 4 11.80 -10.91 -38.44
N ILE A 5 11.48 -11.53 -37.29
CA ILE A 5 10.32 -11.13 -36.48
C ILE A 5 10.86 -10.74 -35.11
N VAL A 6 11.20 -9.45 -35.03
CA VAL A 6 11.16 -8.68 -33.79
C VAL A 6 9.70 -8.28 -33.61
N LEU A 7 9.03 -8.85 -32.62
CA LEU A 7 7.79 -8.32 -32.03
C LEU A 7 7.98 -8.50 -30.52
N ALA A 8 8.58 -7.51 -29.85
CA ALA A 8 7.85 -6.41 -29.23
C ALA A 8 6.75 -6.88 -28.26
N LEU A 9 7.18 -7.48 -27.16
CA LEU A 9 6.56 -7.24 -25.86
C LEU A 9 7.68 -6.75 -24.96
N VAL A 10 7.98 -5.45 -25.05
CA VAL A 10 8.45 -4.73 -23.87
C VAL A 10 7.32 -4.91 -22.89
N GLY A 11 7.44 -5.91 -22.00
CA GLY A 11 6.66 -5.91 -20.78
C GLY A 11 6.97 -4.55 -20.18
N ALA A 12 6.01 -3.63 -20.23
CA ALA A 12 6.14 -2.36 -19.59
C ALA A 12 6.20 -2.68 -18.11
N ALA A 13 7.40 -2.94 -17.59
CA ALA A 13 7.72 -2.65 -16.22
C ALA A 13 7.30 -1.20 -16.06
N VAL A 14 6.15 -0.97 -15.43
CA VAL A 14 5.61 0.36 -15.26
C VAL A 14 6.51 0.99 -14.23
N ALA A 15 7.61 1.57 -14.70
CA ALA A 15 8.61 2.18 -13.85
C ALA A 15 7.92 3.15 -12.91
N TYR A 16 8.35 3.20 -11.64
CA TYR A 16 7.88 4.18 -10.67
C TYR A 16 7.78 5.57 -11.32
N THR A 17 6.58 6.12 -11.36
CA THR A 17 6.28 7.42 -11.95
C THR A 17 5.86 8.36 -10.82
N PRO A 18 6.72 9.27 -10.35
CA PRO A 18 6.40 10.13 -9.22
C PRO A 18 5.07 10.88 -9.44
N LEU A 19 4.24 10.94 -8.39
CA LEU A 19 3.04 11.79 -8.39
C LEU A 19 3.43 13.25 -8.66
N SER A 20 2.56 13.98 -9.36
CA SER A 20 2.63 15.44 -9.35
C SER A 20 2.37 15.98 -7.94
N SER A 21 2.79 17.20 -7.65
CA SER A 21 2.47 17.84 -6.36
C SER A 21 0.95 17.95 -6.15
N GLY A 22 0.20 18.26 -7.21
CA GLY A 22 -1.26 18.33 -7.17
C GLY A 22 -1.93 16.99 -6.86
N ASP A 23 -1.48 15.90 -7.51
CA ASP A 23 -2.02 14.56 -7.22
C ASP A 23 -1.66 14.11 -5.81
N ALA A 24 -0.44 14.41 -5.34
CA ALA A 24 -0.05 14.15 -3.97
C ALA A 24 -0.93 14.91 -2.96
N ASP A 25 -1.29 16.17 -3.23
CA ASP A 25 -2.21 16.96 -2.40
C ASP A 25 -3.61 16.36 -2.35
N VAL A 26 -4.11 15.88 -3.49
CA VAL A 26 -5.41 15.19 -3.60
C VAL A 26 -5.42 13.92 -2.75
N VAL A 27 -4.39 13.08 -2.88
CA VAL A 27 -4.26 11.83 -2.11
C VAL A 27 -4.14 12.13 -0.61
N ARG A 28 -3.32 13.10 -0.22
CA ARG A 28 -3.20 13.53 1.18
C ARG A 28 -4.51 14.05 1.75
N SER A 29 -5.27 14.81 0.97
CA SER A 29 -6.57 15.35 1.40
C SER A 29 -7.59 14.25 1.69
N ALA A 30 -7.61 13.18 0.89
CA ALA A 30 -8.44 12.01 1.16
C ALA A 30 -7.93 11.23 2.39
N TRP A 31 -6.62 11.01 2.49
CA TRP A 31 -6.00 10.33 3.63
C TRP A 31 -6.22 11.05 4.96
N ASP A 32 -6.18 12.38 4.97
CA ASP A 32 -6.39 13.22 6.16
C ASP A 32 -7.79 13.03 6.78
N LYS A 33 -8.76 12.50 6.03
CA LYS A 33 -10.10 12.16 6.57
C LYS A 33 -10.11 10.91 7.42
N VAL A 34 -9.13 10.03 7.24
CA VAL A 34 -9.15 8.68 7.84
C VAL A 34 -7.91 8.34 8.67
N LYS A 35 -6.82 9.09 8.55
CA LYS A 35 -5.54 8.78 9.21
C LYS A 35 -5.57 8.76 10.75
N HIS A 36 -6.66 9.17 11.38
CA HIS A 36 -6.87 9.11 12.84
C HIS A 36 -7.88 8.00 13.23
N SER A 37 -8.21 7.12 12.29
CA SER A 37 -9.09 5.97 12.47
C SER A 37 -8.29 4.67 12.32
N GLU A 38 -7.09 4.61 12.90
CA GLU A 38 -6.13 3.53 12.66
C GLU A 38 -6.74 2.15 12.96
N VAL A 39 -7.39 2.03 14.12
CA VAL A 39 -8.05 0.79 14.57
C VAL A 39 -9.15 0.38 13.59
N ASP A 40 -9.95 1.33 13.10
CA ASP A 40 -11.04 1.01 12.18
C ASP A 40 -10.54 0.65 10.78
N ILE A 41 -9.47 1.27 10.30
CA ILE A 41 -8.79 0.88 9.06
C ILE A 41 -8.32 -0.57 9.14
N LEU A 42 -7.58 -0.93 10.20
CA LEU A 42 -7.07 -2.30 10.34
C LEU A 42 -8.21 -3.32 10.55
N ALA A 43 -9.25 -2.95 11.31
CA ALA A 43 -10.42 -3.79 11.49
C ALA A 43 -11.16 -4.04 10.16
N ALA A 44 -11.30 -3.03 9.31
CA ALA A 44 -11.91 -3.18 7.99
C ALA A 44 -11.12 -4.16 7.10
N VAL A 45 -9.78 -4.08 7.13
CA VAL A 45 -8.90 -5.04 6.42
C VAL A 45 -9.11 -6.47 6.93
N PHE A 46 -9.03 -6.69 8.25
CA PHE A 46 -9.17 -8.04 8.82
C PHE A 46 -10.58 -8.60 8.64
N SER A 47 -11.60 -7.76 8.70
CA SER A 47 -12.99 -8.16 8.44
C SER A 47 -13.20 -8.60 7.00
N ALA A 48 -12.57 -7.94 6.03
CA ALA A 48 -12.68 -8.30 4.61
C ALA A 48 -11.79 -9.50 4.24
N HIS A 49 -10.63 -9.63 4.89
CA HIS A 49 -9.61 -10.65 4.60
C HIS A 49 -9.07 -11.28 5.90
N PRO A 50 -9.77 -12.28 6.47
CA PRO A 50 -9.33 -12.97 7.68
C PRO A 50 -8.00 -13.73 7.51
N ASP A 51 -7.61 -14.06 6.28
CA ASP A 51 -6.32 -14.66 5.96
C ASP A 51 -5.15 -13.69 6.22
N ILE A 52 -5.37 -12.38 6.04
CA ILE A 52 -4.41 -11.35 6.44
C ILE A 52 -4.28 -11.34 7.96
N GLN A 53 -5.38 -11.38 8.72
CA GLN A 53 -5.34 -11.49 10.19
C GLN A 53 -4.55 -12.73 10.64
N ALA A 54 -4.70 -13.86 9.93
CA ALA A 54 -4.02 -15.11 10.25
C ALA A 54 -2.48 -15.03 10.14
N LYS A 55 -1.93 -14.01 9.45
CA LYS A 55 -0.48 -13.75 9.40
C LYS A 55 0.08 -13.11 10.67
N PHE A 56 -0.77 -12.67 11.60
CA PHE A 56 -0.36 -12.02 12.84
C PHE A 56 -0.46 -12.98 14.02
N PRO A 57 0.67 -13.46 14.59
CA PRO A 57 0.65 -14.41 15.71
C PRO A 57 -0.13 -13.93 16.93
N ALA A 58 -0.22 -12.61 17.16
CA ALA A 58 -0.97 -12.04 18.26
C ALA A 58 -2.51 -12.13 18.08
N PHE A 59 -2.99 -12.32 16.84
CA PHE A 59 -4.40 -12.16 16.44
C PHE A 59 -4.98 -13.41 15.75
N VAL A 60 -4.13 -14.31 15.24
CA VAL A 60 -4.58 -15.54 14.57
C VAL A 60 -5.51 -16.37 15.47
N GLY A 61 -6.63 -16.81 14.91
CA GLY A 61 -7.64 -17.62 15.59
C GLY A 61 -8.49 -16.87 16.63
N LYS A 62 -8.29 -15.56 16.81
CA LYS A 62 -9.11 -14.73 17.70
C LYS A 62 -10.23 -14.06 16.93
N ASP A 63 -11.35 -13.87 17.60
CA ASP A 63 -12.45 -13.06 17.08
C ASP A 63 -12.03 -11.59 16.95
N LEU A 64 -12.43 -10.91 15.87
CA LEU A 64 -12.00 -9.54 15.60
C LEU A 64 -12.50 -8.55 16.68
N ASP A 65 -13.75 -8.69 17.14
CA ASP A 65 -14.31 -7.83 18.18
C ASP A 65 -13.56 -8.01 19.51
N SER A 66 -13.07 -9.22 19.77
CA SER A 66 -12.26 -9.51 20.96
C SER A 66 -10.87 -8.85 20.95
N ILE A 67 -10.30 -8.57 19.77
CA ILE A 67 -8.94 -8.00 19.64
C ILE A 67 -8.94 -6.52 19.30
N LYS A 68 -10.01 -5.98 18.70
CA LYS A 68 -10.09 -4.59 18.20
C LYS A 68 -9.79 -3.56 19.28
N GLY A 69 -10.27 -3.78 20.50
CA GLY A 69 -10.05 -2.91 21.66
C GLY A 69 -8.70 -3.09 22.37
N SER A 70 -7.85 -4.01 21.92
CA SER A 70 -6.59 -4.32 22.60
C SER A 70 -5.46 -3.34 22.25
N ALA A 71 -4.57 -3.08 23.20
CA ALA A 71 -3.39 -2.23 22.99
C ALA A 71 -2.46 -2.77 21.88
N ALA A 72 -2.37 -4.10 21.74
CA ALA A 72 -1.58 -4.73 20.69
C ALA A 72 -2.14 -4.45 19.29
N PHE A 73 -3.47 -4.45 19.14
CA PHE A 73 -4.14 -4.14 17.89
C PHE A 73 -3.95 -2.67 17.51
N ALA A 74 -4.21 -1.76 18.46
CA ALA A 74 -3.98 -0.33 18.28
C ALA A 74 -2.52 -0.02 17.89
N LEU A 75 -1.55 -0.64 18.56
CA LEU A 75 -0.14 -0.46 18.24
C LEU A 75 0.19 -0.88 16.81
N HIS A 76 -0.35 -2.01 16.33
CA HIS A 76 -0.09 -2.44 14.97
C HIS A 76 -0.77 -1.54 13.93
N ALA A 77 -2.03 -1.16 14.20
CA ALA A 77 -2.78 -0.22 13.38
C ALA A 77 -2.04 1.12 13.22
N THR A 78 -1.54 1.70 14.32
CA THR A 78 -0.75 2.93 14.29
C THR A 78 0.50 2.78 13.42
N ARG A 79 1.22 1.65 13.49
CA ARG A 79 2.43 1.43 12.66
C ARG A 79 2.12 1.46 11.17
N ILE A 80 1.00 0.86 10.75
CA ILE A 80 0.57 0.86 9.35
C ILE A 80 0.24 2.28 8.90
N VAL A 81 -0.61 2.98 9.65
CA VAL A 81 -1.06 4.33 9.30
C VAL A 81 0.10 5.33 9.31
N SER A 82 1.02 5.24 10.27
CA SER A 82 2.20 6.09 10.30
C SER A 82 3.08 5.89 9.07
N PHE A 83 3.28 4.64 8.63
CA PHE A 83 4.04 4.36 7.42
C PHE A 83 3.37 4.94 6.16
N VAL A 84 2.06 4.74 6.00
CA VAL A 84 1.32 5.33 4.87
C VAL A 84 1.42 6.85 4.90
N SER A 85 1.27 7.46 6.07
CA SER A 85 1.38 8.91 6.26
C SER A 85 2.77 9.44 5.92
N GLU A 86 3.83 8.72 6.30
CA GLU A 86 5.22 9.08 6.00
C GLU A 86 5.50 9.05 4.50
N VAL A 87 5.09 7.98 3.80
CA VAL A 87 5.26 7.88 2.34
C VAL A 87 4.49 8.98 1.62
N LEU A 88 3.25 9.28 2.05
CA LEU A 88 2.45 10.36 1.48
C LEU A 88 3.02 11.75 1.76
N ALA A 89 3.67 11.97 2.92
CA ALA A 89 4.34 13.23 3.22
C ALA A 89 5.54 13.50 2.31
N LEU A 90 6.17 12.45 1.77
CA LEU A 90 7.27 12.54 0.82
C LEU A 90 6.78 12.66 -0.64
N ALA A 91 5.55 12.25 -0.95
CA ALA A 91 5.02 12.24 -2.31
C ALA A 91 4.88 13.64 -2.91
N GLY A 92 4.91 13.75 -4.24
CA GLY A 92 4.77 15.03 -4.95
C GLY A 92 6.07 15.84 -5.07
N ASN A 93 7.19 15.30 -4.60
CA ASN A 93 8.52 15.90 -4.74
C ASN A 93 9.49 14.88 -5.35
N SER A 94 10.13 15.21 -6.47
CA SER A 94 11.07 14.30 -7.13
C SER A 94 12.35 14.07 -6.32
N ALA A 95 12.75 15.03 -5.49
CA ALA A 95 13.96 14.95 -4.67
C ALA A 95 13.84 13.93 -3.52
N THR A 96 12.61 13.58 -3.11
CA THR A 96 12.34 12.63 -2.01
C THR A 96 12.12 11.20 -2.50
N VAL A 97 12.08 10.97 -3.82
CA VAL A 97 11.89 9.64 -4.42
C VAL A 97 12.88 8.60 -3.89
N PRO A 98 14.19 8.89 -3.72
CA PRO A 98 15.12 7.92 -3.12
C PRO A 98 14.69 7.48 -1.71
N ALA A 99 14.18 8.40 -0.88
CA ALA A 99 13.71 8.08 0.47
C ALA A 99 12.45 7.20 0.44
N ILE A 100 11.50 7.48 -0.46
CA ILE A 100 10.31 6.63 -0.68
C ILE A 100 10.76 5.22 -1.06
N LYS A 101 11.68 5.09 -2.02
CA LYS A 101 12.22 3.78 -2.42
C LYS A 101 12.86 3.07 -1.24
N THR A 102 13.69 3.73 -0.45
CA THR A 102 14.29 3.11 0.75
C THR A 102 13.23 2.56 1.71
N LEU A 103 12.23 3.37 2.06
CA LEU A 103 11.14 2.97 2.97
C LEU A 103 10.33 1.80 2.43
N VAL A 104 9.91 1.87 1.16
CA VAL A 104 9.04 0.88 0.54
C VAL A 104 9.79 -0.42 0.21
N ASN A 105 11.08 -0.35 -0.15
CA ASN A 105 11.92 -1.56 -0.26
C ASN A 105 12.03 -2.27 1.09
N GLN A 106 12.30 -1.53 2.17
CA GLN A 106 12.38 -2.12 3.50
C GLN A 106 11.05 -2.76 3.92
N LEU A 107 9.91 -2.13 3.59
CA LEU A 107 8.58 -2.72 3.76
C LEU A 107 8.47 -4.03 2.98
N GLY A 108 8.75 -4.02 1.68
CA GLY A 108 8.66 -5.20 0.82
C GLY A 108 9.50 -6.38 1.32
N GLN A 109 10.76 -6.13 1.70
CA GLN A 109 11.64 -7.18 2.23
C GLN A 109 11.16 -7.74 3.56
N ASN A 110 10.69 -6.88 4.47
CA ASN A 110 10.15 -7.33 5.75
C ASN A 110 8.91 -8.23 5.57
N HIS A 111 8.06 -7.92 4.59
CA HIS A 111 6.85 -8.71 4.32
C HIS A 111 7.15 -9.98 3.52
N LYS A 112 8.15 -9.96 2.63
CA LYS A 112 8.70 -11.17 1.99
C LYS A 112 9.17 -12.18 3.04
N ASN A 113 9.96 -11.74 4.00
CA ASN A 113 10.50 -12.59 5.07
C ASN A 113 9.41 -13.19 5.97
N ARG A 114 8.19 -12.64 5.94
CA ARG A 114 7.01 -13.14 6.67
C ARG A 114 6.09 -14.00 5.80
N GLY A 115 6.46 -14.25 4.54
CA GLY A 115 5.65 -15.03 3.60
C GLY A 115 4.33 -14.35 3.25
N VAL A 116 4.32 -13.02 3.15
CA VAL A 116 3.18 -12.25 2.62
C VAL A 116 3.23 -12.30 1.09
N THR A 117 2.10 -12.60 0.47
CA THR A 117 2.01 -12.76 -0.99
C THR A 117 1.58 -11.47 -1.68
N LYS A 118 1.75 -11.40 -3.01
CA LYS A 118 1.20 -10.30 -3.83
C LYS A 118 -0.32 -10.20 -3.71
N ASP A 119 -1.01 -11.34 -3.63
CA ASP A 119 -2.47 -11.39 -3.45
C ASP A 119 -2.89 -10.71 -2.14
N GLN A 120 -2.21 -11.01 -1.03
CA GLN A 120 -2.50 -10.38 0.26
C GLN A 120 -2.23 -8.87 0.29
N PHE A 121 -1.22 -8.41 -0.45
CA PHE A 121 -1.05 -6.97 -0.68
C PHE A 121 -2.21 -6.41 -1.51
N ASN A 122 -2.64 -7.07 -2.58
CA ASN A 122 -3.77 -6.60 -3.38
C ASN A 122 -5.10 -6.58 -2.60
N GLU A 123 -5.31 -7.54 -1.69
CA GLU A 123 -6.43 -7.56 -0.75
C GLU A 123 -6.36 -6.39 0.24
N PHE A 124 -5.18 -6.12 0.80
CA PHE A 124 -4.94 -4.91 1.60
C PHE A 124 -5.24 -3.64 0.80
N ARG A 125 -4.78 -3.54 -0.45
CA ARG A 125 -5.07 -2.42 -1.36
C ARG A 125 -6.57 -2.21 -1.53
N ALA A 126 -7.30 -3.28 -1.85
CA ALA A 126 -8.73 -3.22 -2.08
C ALA A 126 -9.47 -2.74 -0.82
N SER A 127 -9.12 -3.31 0.34
CA SER A 127 -9.74 -2.97 1.62
C SER A 127 -9.43 -1.55 2.07
N LEU A 128 -8.17 -1.12 1.98
CA LEU A 128 -7.77 0.25 2.31
C LEU A 128 -8.46 1.26 1.40
N THR A 129 -8.52 0.98 0.09
CA THR A 129 -9.20 1.85 -0.88
C THR A 129 -10.70 1.92 -0.61
N SER A 130 -11.34 0.79 -0.33
CA SER A 130 -12.75 0.74 0.07
C SER A 130 -13.01 1.57 1.33
N TYR A 131 -12.17 1.42 2.35
CA TYR A 131 -12.28 2.21 3.58
C TYR A 131 -12.13 3.71 3.31
N VAL A 132 -11.07 4.13 2.62
CA VAL A 132 -10.80 5.56 2.36
C VAL A 132 -11.92 6.16 1.52
N SER A 133 -12.35 5.49 0.45
CA SER A 133 -13.41 5.99 -0.45
C SER A 133 -14.78 6.08 0.23
N GLY A 134 -15.07 5.22 1.22
CA GLY A 134 -16.29 5.30 2.02
C GLY A 134 -16.29 6.42 3.07
N HIS A 135 -15.13 6.98 3.41
CA HIS A 135 -14.97 7.93 4.52
C HIS A 135 -14.35 9.28 4.11
N ALA A 136 -14.01 9.46 2.85
CA ALA A 136 -13.50 10.71 2.28
C ALA A 136 -14.35 11.15 1.09
N PRO A 137 -14.39 12.46 0.75
CA PRO A 137 -14.92 12.90 -0.54
C PRO A 137 -14.18 12.18 -1.67
N TRP A 138 -14.93 11.44 -2.49
CA TRP A 138 -14.35 10.53 -3.48
C TRP A 138 -14.96 10.78 -4.86
N GLY A 139 -14.13 11.25 -5.79
CA GLY A 139 -14.48 11.42 -7.19
C GLY A 139 -13.38 10.87 -8.10
N ASP A 140 -13.61 10.89 -9.41
CA ASP A 140 -12.70 10.28 -10.40
C ASP A 140 -11.27 10.79 -10.30
N ASN A 141 -11.08 12.07 -9.98
CA ASN A 141 -9.76 12.66 -9.76
C ASN A 141 -9.04 12.07 -8.54
N VAL A 142 -9.76 11.85 -7.44
CA VAL A 142 -9.22 11.23 -6.22
C VAL A 142 -8.90 9.77 -6.49
N ALA A 143 -9.80 9.04 -7.14
CA ALA A 143 -9.62 7.64 -7.48
C ALA A 143 -8.39 7.42 -8.39
N ALA A 144 -8.21 8.28 -9.39
CA ALA A 144 -7.06 8.21 -10.30
C ALA A 144 -5.74 8.47 -9.55
N ALA A 145 -5.64 9.55 -8.79
CA ALA A 145 -4.44 9.90 -8.04
C ALA A 145 -4.11 8.85 -6.95
N TRP A 146 -5.13 8.33 -6.28
CA TRP A 146 -4.99 7.27 -5.27
C TRP A 146 -4.46 5.96 -5.87
N ASN A 147 -5.02 5.54 -7.01
CA ASN A 147 -4.54 4.35 -7.70
C ASN A 147 -3.11 4.53 -8.19
N HIS A 148 -2.77 5.69 -8.76
CA HIS A 148 -1.40 5.99 -9.19
C HIS A 148 -0.41 5.94 -8.01
N ALA A 149 -0.79 6.50 -6.86
CA ALA A 149 0.02 6.43 -5.64
C ALA A 149 0.27 4.98 -5.20
N LEU A 150 -0.77 4.15 -5.19
CA LEU A 150 -0.66 2.74 -4.83
C LEU A 150 0.12 1.93 -5.86
N ASP A 151 -0.07 2.17 -7.15
CA ASP A 151 0.67 1.49 -8.22
C ASP A 151 2.18 1.69 -8.05
N ASN A 152 2.60 2.92 -7.77
CA ASN A 152 4.00 3.25 -7.51
C ASN A 152 4.58 2.51 -6.30
N VAL A 153 3.83 2.43 -5.20
CA VAL A 153 4.27 1.72 -4.00
C VAL A 153 4.30 0.21 -4.24
N TYR A 154 3.30 -0.32 -4.94
CA TYR A 154 3.12 -1.75 -5.17
C TYR A 154 4.13 -2.31 -6.16
N GLU A 155 4.52 -1.52 -7.17
CA GLU A 155 5.63 -1.86 -8.06
C GLU A 155 6.91 -2.16 -7.25
N ILE A 156 7.26 -1.27 -6.31
CA ILE A 156 8.44 -1.47 -5.45
C ILE A 156 8.25 -2.70 -4.56
N ILE A 157 7.09 -2.84 -3.88
CA ILE A 157 6.83 -3.98 -3.00
C ILE A 157 6.94 -5.30 -3.78
N PHE A 158 6.31 -5.41 -4.95
CA PHE A 158 6.27 -6.63 -5.73
C PHE A 158 7.64 -6.99 -6.30
N SER A 159 8.41 -5.98 -6.72
CA SER A 159 9.80 -6.17 -7.10
C SER A 159 10.62 -6.77 -5.93
N ASN A 160 10.38 -6.34 -4.68
CA ASN A 160 11.03 -6.96 -3.52
C ASN A 160 10.55 -8.38 -3.25
N LEU A 161 9.25 -8.67 -3.36
CA LEU A 161 8.71 -10.02 -3.19
C LEU A 161 9.36 -10.99 -4.19
N ASP A 162 9.62 -10.54 -5.42
CA ASP A 162 10.31 -11.31 -6.45
C ASP A 162 11.84 -11.41 -6.23
N GLY A 163 12.41 -10.65 -5.29
CA GLY A 163 13.84 -10.65 -4.99
C GLY A 163 14.66 -9.63 -5.78
N HIS A 164 14.01 -8.59 -6.29
CA HIS A 164 14.61 -7.53 -7.08
C HIS A 164 14.31 -6.15 -6.44
N PRO A 165 14.96 -5.76 -5.33
CA PRO A 165 14.75 -4.43 -4.74
C PRO A 165 15.01 -3.30 -5.76
N VAL A 166 14.22 -2.24 -5.69
CA VAL A 166 14.31 -1.11 -6.62
C VAL A 166 15.38 -0.13 -6.14
N ALA A 167 16.34 0.19 -7.00
CA ALA A 167 17.38 1.20 -6.72
C ALA A 167 16.84 2.64 -6.73
#